data_AF-A0A6I5HQ21-F1
#
_entry.id   AF-A0A6I5HQ21-F1
#
_cell.length_a   1.000
_cell.length_b   1.000
_cell.length_c   1.000
_cell.angle_alpha   90.00
_cell.angle_beta   90.00
_cell.angle_gamma   90.00
#
_symmetry.space_group_name_H-M   'P 1'
#
loop_
_entity.id
_entity.type
_entity.pdbx_description
1 polymer ?
#
loop_
_entity_poly.entity_id
_entity_poly.type
_entity_poly.pdbx_seq_one_letter_code
_entity_poly.pdbx_strand_id
1 'polypeptide(L)'
;LLDFLNKGQYAAQQADERVTATQLYNDGGPEVRSAAKIALAGSPDDVHQFVDAGRYMADRKDRLAANHVAQVERLIAEGREIAATARKNSALAAQAAAEAKGANQAAQDAKKDAEHSAEQAQGYAAEADAAADRAETSAKQAKASATTARAAADRANQSAVAAEESADDADFSAQYARASATSAAQASDDARQSALDAGKSSAEADGLAKAAWKDVVEKREAELAEERRLAAEARKKQREQEAKPKCYIPVNRDSLPPCAMAGQELVFPTIDPTMKEFAWEVLGLNDAKECIKNPTVGKCAVAAMSFLPVGKAKLLKKGAEGIEDIVEGSRAARAIKCATCFLAGTKVLMGDGSGRAIETLRTGDQVVATDPRTGATHVRTVENLIVTGLDTSFNDLAVRTSGGTAHLTATREHPFWSPSEGAWIKAGELRSGMTLRTADGSTAAVKGNRGYTQHARTYNLTVDGLHTYYVFAGSTPVLVHNDICGVRVSPVASDWATKGAHLHVGADEIHVFSHEGELGAKGIRLSTGMASDKSVQKVLDTLKNSPELRRDLIQKARAAQEHMNSHNWGNNKNRALELQFLIKALEKLG
;
A
#
# COMPACT_ATOMS: atom_id res chain seq x y z
N LEU A 1 22.97 -24.55 -18.29
CA LEU A 1 22.34 -24.21 -17.00
C LEU A 1 22.08 -22.70 -16.87
N LEU A 2 23.11 -21.85 -16.91
CA LEU A 2 22.94 -20.38 -16.84
C LEU A 2 21.97 -19.83 -17.91
N ASP A 3 22.07 -20.29 -19.15
CA ASP A 3 21.15 -19.86 -20.23
C ASP A 3 19.70 -20.33 -20.01
N PHE A 4 19.52 -21.48 -19.35
CA PHE A 4 18.19 -21.97 -18.95
C PHE A 4 17.62 -21.11 -17.81
N LEU A 5 18.41 -20.84 -16.76
CA LEU A 5 17.97 -19.99 -15.64
C LEU A 5 17.71 -18.55 -16.08
N ASN A 6 18.49 -18.00 -17.02
CA ASN A 6 18.33 -16.60 -17.42
C ASN A 6 17.26 -16.39 -18.50
N LYS A 7 16.91 -17.42 -19.29
CA LYS A 7 16.00 -17.26 -20.44
C LYS A 7 15.07 -18.45 -20.62
N GLY A 8 15.61 -19.67 -20.60
CA GLY A 8 14.86 -20.88 -20.93
C GLY A 8 13.67 -21.15 -19.99
N GLN A 9 13.82 -20.86 -18.69
CA GLN A 9 12.79 -21.15 -17.70
C GLN A 9 11.51 -20.34 -17.92
N TYR A 10 11.60 -19.09 -18.36
CA TYR A 10 10.44 -18.22 -18.55
C TYR A 10 9.61 -18.65 -19.76
N ALA A 11 10.27 -19.09 -20.84
CA ALA A 11 9.59 -19.64 -22.00
C ALA A 11 8.89 -20.98 -21.68
N ALA A 12 9.52 -21.83 -20.88
CA ALA A 12 8.93 -23.09 -20.43
C ALA A 12 7.71 -22.86 -19.53
N GLN A 13 7.85 -21.98 -18.52
CA GLN A 13 6.76 -21.58 -17.64
C GLN A 13 5.56 -21.04 -18.43
N GLN A 14 5.81 -20.15 -19.38
CA GLN A 14 4.75 -19.57 -20.20
C GLN A 14 3.97 -20.64 -20.99
N ALA A 15 4.67 -21.64 -21.53
CA ALA A 15 4.02 -22.75 -22.24
C ALA A 15 3.12 -23.56 -21.31
N ASP A 16 3.62 -23.91 -20.11
CA ASP A 16 2.88 -24.67 -19.11
C ASP A 16 1.64 -23.91 -18.59
N GLU A 17 1.77 -22.60 -18.38
CA GLU A 17 0.67 -21.74 -17.93
C GLU A 17 -0.40 -21.57 -19.00
N ARG A 18 -0.03 -21.47 -20.29
CA ARG A 18 -0.99 -21.47 -21.39
C ARG A 18 -1.76 -22.78 -21.50
N VAL A 19 -1.11 -23.92 -21.28
CA VAL A 19 -1.78 -25.24 -21.22
C VAL A 19 -2.77 -25.26 -20.05
N THR A 20 -2.34 -24.82 -18.87
CA THR A 20 -3.18 -24.74 -17.68
C THR A 20 -4.41 -23.86 -17.91
N ALA A 21 -4.22 -22.66 -18.49
CA ALA A 21 -5.32 -21.76 -18.80
C ALA A 21 -6.29 -22.35 -19.84
N THR A 22 -5.78 -23.10 -20.83
CA THR A 22 -6.61 -23.79 -21.82
C THR A 22 -7.45 -24.90 -21.20
N GLN A 23 -6.89 -25.67 -20.28
CA GLN A 23 -7.65 -26.68 -19.52
C GLN A 23 -8.77 -26.00 -18.70
N LEU A 24 -8.46 -24.92 -17.99
CA LEU A 24 -9.45 -24.17 -17.22
C LEU A 24 -10.54 -23.51 -18.09
N TYR A 25 -10.22 -23.12 -19.32
CA TYR A 25 -11.20 -22.65 -20.29
C TYR A 25 -12.20 -23.73 -20.71
N ASN A 26 -11.75 -24.99 -20.80
CA ASN A 26 -12.60 -26.11 -21.22
C ASN A 26 -13.40 -26.71 -20.05
N ASP A 27 -12.78 -26.81 -18.86
CA ASP A 27 -13.30 -27.60 -17.75
C ASP A 27 -13.83 -26.75 -16.59
N GLY A 28 -13.48 -25.46 -16.53
CA GLY A 28 -13.86 -24.56 -15.44
C GLY A 28 -15.36 -24.26 -15.36
N GLY A 29 -15.80 -23.62 -14.26
CA GLY A 29 -17.13 -23.02 -14.17
C GLY A 29 -17.27 -21.77 -15.04
N PRO A 30 -18.49 -21.23 -15.22
CA PRO A 30 -18.76 -20.11 -16.14
C PRO A 30 -17.81 -18.90 -15.99
N GLU A 31 -17.52 -18.51 -14.75
CA GLU A 31 -16.61 -17.40 -14.46
C GLU A 31 -15.15 -17.79 -14.74
N VAL A 32 -14.73 -18.99 -14.36
CA VAL A 32 -13.37 -19.50 -14.65
C VAL A 32 -13.12 -19.58 -16.14
N ARG A 33 -14.08 -20.09 -16.93
CA ARG A 33 -13.96 -20.15 -18.40
C ARG A 33 -13.84 -18.77 -19.01
N SER A 34 -14.66 -17.83 -18.55
CA SER A 34 -14.65 -16.45 -19.04
C SER A 34 -13.31 -15.78 -18.74
N ALA A 35 -12.80 -15.92 -17.50
CA ALA A 35 -11.50 -15.40 -17.11
C ALA A 35 -10.34 -16.05 -17.88
N ALA A 36 -10.37 -17.37 -18.05
CA ALA A 36 -9.37 -18.10 -18.83
C ALA A 36 -9.33 -17.65 -20.30
N LYS A 37 -10.50 -17.42 -20.91
CA LYS A 37 -10.60 -16.90 -22.28
C LYS A 37 -9.98 -15.52 -22.43
N ILE A 38 -10.22 -14.62 -21.47
CA ILE A 38 -9.65 -13.27 -21.45
C ILE A 38 -8.13 -13.37 -21.34
N ALA A 39 -7.63 -14.18 -20.41
CA ALA A 39 -6.20 -14.37 -20.19
C ALA A 39 -5.49 -14.94 -21.44
N LEU A 40 -6.08 -15.96 -22.08
CA LEU A 40 -5.51 -16.60 -23.28
C LEU A 40 -5.44 -15.65 -24.48
N ALA A 41 -6.35 -14.67 -24.57
CA ALA A 41 -6.36 -13.62 -25.58
C ALA A 41 -5.36 -12.48 -25.28
N GLY A 42 -4.80 -12.45 -24.06
CA GLY A 42 -3.88 -11.44 -23.58
C GLY A 42 -2.40 -11.78 -23.79
N SER A 43 -1.58 -11.01 -23.10
CA SER A 43 -0.13 -11.12 -23.02
C SER A 43 0.30 -12.35 -22.19
N PRO A 44 1.59 -12.74 -22.23
CA PRO A 44 2.14 -13.76 -21.35
C PRO A 44 1.87 -13.48 -19.87
N ASP A 45 1.99 -12.21 -19.46
CA ASP A 45 1.75 -11.77 -18.09
C ASP A 45 0.27 -11.91 -17.69
N ASP A 46 -0.66 -11.71 -18.62
CA ASP A 46 -2.10 -11.91 -18.34
C ASP A 46 -2.41 -13.39 -18.07
N VAL A 47 -1.77 -14.30 -18.80
CA VAL A 47 -1.88 -15.75 -18.56
C VAL A 47 -1.26 -16.10 -17.21
N HIS A 48 -0.09 -15.54 -16.88
CA HIS A 48 0.58 -15.76 -15.61
C HIS A 48 -0.27 -15.29 -14.42
N GLN A 49 -0.77 -14.05 -14.46
CA GLN A 49 -1.63 -13.48 -13.42
C GLN A 49 -2.93 -14.28 -13.24
N PHE A 50 -3.50 -14.78 -14.33
CA PHE A 50 -4.66 -15.65 -14.26
C PHE A 50 -4.34 -16.98 -13.58
N VAL A 51 -3.24 -17.65 -13.95
CA VAL A 51 -2.87 -18.95 -13.38
C VAL A 51 -2.49 -18.82 -11.89
N ASP A 52 -1.75 -17.78 -11.51
CA ASP A 52 -1.32 -17.59 -10.11
C ASP A 52 -2.46 -17.17 -9.18
N ALA A 53 -3.29 -16.20 -9.59
CA ALA A 53 -4.33 -15.62 -8.73
C ALA A 53 -5.73 -15.61 -9.36
N GLY A 54 -5.85 -15.20 -10.63
CA GLY A 54 -7.13 -14.92 -11.27
C GLY A 54 -8.10 -16.12 -11.30
N ARG A 55 -7.58 -17.33 -11.49
CA ARG A 55 -8.39 -18.57 -11.52
C ARG A 55 -9.13 -18.83 -10.21
N TYR A 56 -8.53 -18.49 -9.08
CA TYR A 56 -9.13 -18.68 -7.75
C TYR A 56 -10.19 -17.63 -7.46
N MET A 57 -10.00 -16.41 -7.96
CA MET A 57 -11.01 -15.35 -7.88
C MET A 57 -12.24 -15.69 -8.73
N ALA A 58 -12.02 -16.25 -9.92
CA ALA A 58 -13.10 -16.71 -10.79
C ALA A 58 -13.82 -17.94 -10.21
N ASP A 59 -13.09 -18.96 -9.73
CA ASP A 59 -13.70 -20.12 -9.08
C ASP A 59 -14.51 -19.69 -7.84
N ARG A 60 -14.02 -18.74 -7.03
CA ARG A 60 -14.79 -18.19 -5.91
C ARG A 60 -16.14 -17.64 -6.35
N LYS A 61 -16.24 -16.94 -7.47
CA LYS A 61 -17.52 -16.44 -7.99
C LYS A 61 -18.44 -17.59 -8.40
N ASP A 62 -17.92 -18.60 -9.09
CA ASP A 62 -18.67 -19.81 -9.44
C ASP A 62 -19.21 -20.52 -8.18
N ARG A 63 -18.40 -20.65 -7.12
CA ARG A 63 -18.81 -21.24 -5.84
C ARG A 63 -19.86 -20.41 -5.11
N LEU A 64 -19.76 -19.08 -5.14
CA LEU A 64 -20.77 -18.20 -4.55
C LEU A 64 -22.11 -18.27 -5.30
N ALA A 65 -22.08 -18.36 -6.62
CA ALA A 65 -23.27 -18.58 -7.42
C ALA A 65 -23.91 -19.95 -7.10
N ALA A 66 -23.12 -21.02 -7.03
CA ALA A 66 -23.60 -22.35 -6.64
C ALA A 66 -24.19 -22.37 -5.21
N ASN A 67 -23.57 -21.66 -4.26
CA ASN A 67 -24.10 -21.51 -2.91
C ASN A 67 -25.48 -20.83 -2.91
N HIS A 68 -25.63 -19.74 -3.68
CA HIS A 68 -26.90 -19.03 -3.79
C HIS A 68 -27.99 -19.92 -4.39
N VAL A 69 -27.69 -20.61 -5.50
CA VAL A 69 -28.63 -21.55 -6.13
C VAL A 69 -29.08 -22.62 -5.15
N ALA A 70 -28.15 -23.24 -4.41
CA ALA A 70 -28.48 -24.26 -3.42
C ALA A 70 -29.34 -23.73 -2.26
N GLN A 71 -29.12 -22.48 -1.82
CA GLN A 71 -29.99 -21.86 -0.80
C GLN A 71 -31.42 -21.62 -1.33
N VAL A 72 -31.56 -21.21 -2.59
CA VAL A 72 -32.89 -21.04 -3.21
C VAL A 72 -33.59 -22.39 -3.38
N GLU A 73 -32.88 -23.42 -3.83
CA GLU A 73 -33.41 -24.79 -3.90
C GLU A 73 -33.91 -25.29 -2.54
N ARG A 74 -33.14 -25.03 -1.47
CA ARG A 74 -33.56 -25.36 -0.11
C ARG A 74 -34.88 -24.69 0.27
N LEU A 75 -35.01 -23.38 0.07
CA LEU A 75 -36.23 -22.64 0.38
C LEU A 75 -37.45 -23.14 -0.41
N ILE A 76 -37.24 -23.54 -1.67
CA ILE A 76 -38.30 -24.14 -2.50
C ILE A 76 -38.72 -25.50 -1.93
N ALA A 77 -37.76 -26.33 -1.52
CA ALA A 77 -38.03 -27.64 -0.92
C ALA A 77 -38.76 -27.51 0.43
N GLU A 78 -38.30 -26.62 1.32
CA GLU A 78 -38.97 -26.29 2.59
C GLU A 78 -40.43 -25.80 2.34
N GLY A 79 -40.64 -24.95 1.34
CA GLY A 79 -41.99 -24.49 0.97
C GLY A 79 -42.89 -25.63 0.49
N ARG A 80 -42.34 -26.59 -0.26
CA ARG A 80 -43.07 -27.79 -0.71
C ARG A 80 -43.36 -28.75 0.44
N GLU A 81 -42.43 -28.92 1.38
CA GLU A 81 -42.63 -29.69 2.60
C GLU A 81 -43.80 -29.13 3.42
N ILE A 82 -43.82 -27.81 3.64
CA ILE A 82 -44.91 -27.13 4.37
C ILE A 82 -46.25 -27.36 3.65
N ALA A 83 -46.27 -27.19 2.33
CA ALA A 83 -47.48 -27.41 1.52
C ALA A 83 -47.97 -28.86 1.59
N ALA A 84 -47.07 -29.85 1.52
CA ALA A 84 -47.40 -31.26 1.63
C ALA A 84 -47.90 -31.61 3.04
N THR A 85 -47.29 -31.06 4.08
CA THR A 85 -47.73 -31.20 5.48
C THR A 85 -49.13 -30.60 5.69
N ALA A 86 -49.42 -29.45 5.09
CA ALA A 86 -50.74 -28.85 5.12
C ALA A 86 -51.80 -29.75 4.45
N ARG A 87 -51.46 -30.33 3.28
CA ARG A 87 -52.33 -31.30 2.60
C ARG A 87 -52.58 -32.56 3.44
N LYS A 88 -51.54 -33.10 4.08
CA LYS A 88 -51.65 -34.20 5.04
C LYS A 88 -52.65 -33.86 6.15
N ASN A 89 -52.49 -32.72 6.80
CA ASN A 89 -53.37 -32.30 7.89
C ASN A 89 -54.82 -32.11 7.43
N SER A 90 -55.01 -31.55 6.23
CA SER A 90 -56.34 -31.42 5.60
C SER A 90 -56.98 -32.79 5.33
N ALA A 91 -56.20 -33.75 4.83
CA ALA A 91 -56.68 -35.11 4.56
C ALA A 91 -57.03 -35.88 5.85
N LEU A 92 -56.23 -35.73 6.92
CA LEU A 92 -56.56 -36.27 8.25
C LEU A 92 -57.86 -35.68 8.82
N ALA A 93 -58.09 -34.38 8.64
CA ALA A 93 -59.35 -33.75 9.03
C ALA A 93 -60.54 -34.29 8.21
N ALA A 94 -60.35 -34.51 6.91
CA ALA A 94 -61.36 -35.12 6.05
C ALA A 94 -61.66 -36.58 6.44
N GLN A 95 -60.63 -37.35 6.80
CA GLN A 95 -60.76 -38.71 7.33
C GLN A 95 -61.63 -38.71 8.59
N ALA A 96 -61.28 -37.90 9.60
CA ALA A 96 -62.03 -37.81 10.86
C ALA A 96 -63.50 -37.40 10.62
N ALA A 97 -63.75 -36.48 9.69
CA ALA A 97 -65.09 -36.06 9.32
C ALA A 97 -65.89 -37.17 8.61
N ALA A 98 -65.24 -37.99 7.78
CA ALA A 98 -65.88 -39.14 7.12
C ALA A 98 -66.18 -40.27 8.10
N GLU A 99 -65.28 -40.55 9.05
CA GLU A 99 -65.47 -41.52 10.13
C GLU A 99 -66.67 -41.12 11.01
N ALA A 100 -66.76 -39.85 11.39
CA ALA A 100 -67.90 -39.33 12.16
C ALA A 100 -69.26 -39.45 11.43
N LYS A 101 -69.24 -39.52 10.09
CA LYS A 101 -70.44 -39.71 9.25
C LYS A 101 -70.73 -41.18 8.93
N GLY A 102 -69.90 -42.13 9.38
CA GLY A 102 -70.00 -43.55 9.02
C GLY A 102 -69.66 -43.84 7.55
N ALA A 103 -68.98 -42.94 6.86
CA ALA A 103 -68.61 -43.07 5.45
C ALA A 103 -67.25 -43.78 5.29
N ASN A 104 -67.22 -45.08 5.57
CA ASN A 104 -65.98 -45.87 5.68
C ASN A 104 -65.04 -45.77 4.46
N GLN A 105 -65.57 -45.80 3.24
CA GLN A 105 -64.75 -45.72 2.03
C GLN A 105 -64.07 -44.36 1.91
N ALA A 106 -64.82 -43.26 2.12
CA ALA A 106 -64.27 -41.91 2.08
C ALA A 106 -63.22 -41.67 3.18
N ALA A 107 -63.40 -42.27 4.35
CA ALA A 107 -62.39 -42.24 5.42
C ALA A 107 -61.09 -42.95 5.00
N GLN A 108 -61.18 -44.13 4.36
CA GLN A 108 -60.01 -44.87 3.88
C GLN A 108 -59.28 -44.14 2.75
N ASP A 109 -60.02 -43.50 1.84
CA ASP A 109 -59.41 -42.74 0.74
C ASP A 109 -58.71 -41.48 1.27
N ALA A 110 -59.33 -40.73 2.19
CA ALA A 110 -58.71 -39.59 2.86
C ALA A 110 -57.47 -39.98 3.69
N LYS A 111 -57.49 -41.16 4.32
CA LYS A 111 -56.33 -41.72 5.01
C LYS A 111 -55.15 -41.95 4.05
N LYS A 112 -55.40 -42.56 2.88
CA LYS A 112 -54.36 -42.77 1.87
C LYS A 112 -53.80 -41.46 1.33
N ASP A 113 -54.65 -40.46 1.10
CA ASP A 113 -54.21 -39.12 0.68
C ASP A 113 -53.31 -38.46 1.74
N ALA A 114 -53.64 -38.66 3.03
CA ALA A 114 -52.82 -38.19 4.14
C ALA A 114 -51.46 -38.91 4.19
N GLU A 115 -51.44 -40.23 4.03
CA GLU A 115 -50.21 -41.03 3.96
C GLU A 115 -49.33 -40.60 2.78
N HIS A 116 -49.90 -40.46 1.57
CA HIS A 116 -49.19 -39.99 0.39
C HIS A 116 -48.62 -38.57 0.57
N SER A 117 -49.39 -37.66 1.14
CA SER A 117 -48.92 -36.30 1.43
C SER A 117 -47.82 -36.28 2.49
N ALA A 118 -47.84 -37.22 3.45
CA ALA A 118 -46.78 -37.38 4.43
C ALA A 118 -45.47 -37.87 3.80
N GLU A 119 -45.53 -38.83 2.88
CA GLU A 119 -44.36 -39.30 2.12
C GLU A 119 -43.76 -38.18 1.26
N GLN A 120 -44.60 -37.40 0.57
CA GLN A 120 -44.13 -36.23 -0.17
C GLN A 120 -43.43 -35.22 0.74
N ALA A 121 -43.98 -34.93 1.92
CA ALA A 121 -43.36 -34.00 2.87
C ALA A 121 -41.97 -34.50 3.30
N GLN A 122 -41.82 -35.79 3.60
CA GLN A 122 -40.52 -36.39 3.93
C GLN A 122 -39.53 -36.30 2.76
N GLY A 123 -39.99 -36.51 1.52
CA GLY A 123 -39.16 -36.35 0.33
C GLY A 123 -38.63 -34.92 0.17
N TYR A 124 -39.50 -33.92 0.33
CA TYR A 124 -39.10 -32.51 0.26
C TYR A 124 -38.19 -32.08 1.41
N ALA A 125 -38.39 -32.62 2.62
CA ALA A 125 -37.47 -32.39 3.73
C ALA A 125 -36.05 -32.91 3.40
N ALA A 126 -35.94 -34.11 2.85
CA ALA A 126 -34.66 -34.68 2.42
C ALA A 126 -34.01 -33.87 1.27
N GLU A 127 -34.82 -33.35 0.32
CA GLU A 127 -34.34 -32.44 -0.72
C GLU A 127 -33.78 -31.12 -0.12
N ALA A 128 -34.45 -30.57 0.90
CA ALA A 128 -34.00 -29.37 1.60
C ALA A 128 -32.67 -29.60 2.33
N ASP A 129 -32.54 -30.70 3.06
CA ASP A 129 -31.28 -31.07 3.73
C ASP A 129 -30.14 -31.24 2.72
N ALA A 130 -30.38 -31.96 1.62
CA ALA A 130 -29.37 -32.12 0.57
C ALA A 130 -28.97 -30.79 -0.08
N ALA A 131 -29.90 -29.85 -0.24
CA ALA A 131 -29.61 -28.51 -0.74
C ALA A 131 -28.80 -27.68 0.28
N ALA A 132 -29.09 -27.82 1.57
CA ALA A 132 -28.30 -27.21 2.64
C ALA A 132 -26.84 -27.70 2.63
N ASP A 133 -26.62 -29.00 2.48
CA ASP A 133 -25.28 -29.59 2.40
C ASP A 133 -24.48 -29.09 1.18
N ARG A 134 -25.14 -28.97 0.03
CA ARG A 134 -24.55 -28.39 -1.19
C ARG A 134 -24.17 -26.92 -0.98
N ALA A 135 -25.03 -26.15 -0.31
CA ALA A 135 -24.76 -24.76 0.02
C ALA A 135 -23.53 -24.64 0.94
N GLU A 136 -23.47 -25.43 2.01
CA GLU A 136 -22.34 -25.41 2.94
C GLU A 136 -21.02 -25.81 2.25
N THR A 137 -21.05 -26.86 1.42
CA THR A 137 -19.90 -27.31 0.64
C THR A 137 -19.38 -26.22 -0.28
N SER A 138 -20.29 -25.55 -1.01
CA SER A 138 -19.94 -24.44 -1.91
C SER A 138 -19.36 -23.25 -1.15
N ALA A 139 -19.87 -22.95 0.05
CA ALA A 139 -19.32 -21.89 0.90
C ALA A 139 -17.90 -22.22 1.40
N LYS A 140 -17.64 -23.47 1.81
CA LYS A 140 -16.29 -23.93 2.21
C LYS A 140 -15.29 -23.82 1.04
N GLN A 141 -15.71 -24.22 -0.15
CA GLN A 141 -14.87 -24.10 -1.36
C GLN A 141 -14.62 -22.63 -1.72
N ALA A 142 -15.63 -21.77 -1.69
CA ALA A 142 -15.47 -20.32 -1.93
C ALA A 142 -14.48 -19.68 -0.95
N LYS A 143 -14.51 -20.08 0.33
CA LYS A 143 -13.55 -19.63 1.35
C LYS A 143 -12.14 -20.10 1.03
N ALA A 144 -11.95 -21.36 0.64
CA ALA A 144 -10.64 -21.89 0.27
C ALA A 144 -10.04 -21.11 -0.91
N SER A 145 -10.81 -20.90 -1.98
CA SER A 145 -10.37 -20.12 -3.15
C SER A 145 -10.05 -18.68 -2.79
N ALA A 146 -10.80 -18.05 -1.87
CA ALA A 146 -10.48 -16.72 -1.36
C ALA A 146 -9.15 -16.69 -0.60
N THR A 147 -8.86 -17.70 0.24
CA THR A 147 -7.59 -17.80 0.98
C THR A 147 -6.42 -17.96 0.03
N THR A 148 -6.53 -18.82 -0.97
CA THR A 148 -5.46 -19.02 -1.96
C THR A 148 -5.19 -17.76 -2.78
N ALA A 149 -6.24 -17.05 -3.21
CA ALA A 149 -6.10 -15.78 -3.93
C ALA A 149 -5.43 -14.69 -3.09
N ARG A 150 -5.76 -14.60 -1.79
CA ARG A 150 -5.08 -13.67 -0.86
C ARG A 150 -3.61 -14.03 -0.69
N ALA A 151 -3.30 -15.31 -0.49
CA ALA A 151 -1.92 -15.75 -0.38
C ALA A 151 -1.12 -15.46 -1.66
N ALA A 152 -1.74 -15.54 -2.85
CA ALA A 152 -1.11 -15.13 -4.10
C ALA A 152 -0.85 -13.61 -4.15
N ALA A 153 -1.83 -12.80 -3.75
CA ALA A 153 -1.64 -11.34 -3.64
C ALA A 153 -0.53 -10.97 -2.63
N ASP A 154 -0.46 -11.65 -1.50
CA ASP A 154 0.58 -11.44 -0.49
C ASP A 154 1.98 -11.78 -1.04
N ARG A 155 2.11 -12.90 -1.78
CA ARG A 155 3.37 -13.27 -2.46
C ARG A 155 3.76 -12.25 -3.53
N ALA A 156 2.80 -11.74 -4.30
CA ALA A 156 3.05 -10.70 -5.29
C ALA A 156 3.55 -9.42 -4.62
N ASN A 157 2.93 -9.01 -3.51
CA ASN A 157 3.37 -7.83 -2.75
C ASN A 157 4.77 -8.03 -2.14
N GLN A 158 5.07 -9.22 -1.60
CA GLN A 158 6.42 -9.54 -1.12
C GLN A 158 7.46 -9.50 -2.25
N SER A 159 7.11 -10.00 -3.44
CA SER A 159 7.99 -9.97 -4.61
C SER A 159 8.23 -8.53 -5.09
N ALA A 160 7.21 -7.67 -5.03
CA ALA A 160 7.34 -6.25 -5.34
C ALA A 160 8.28 -5.54 -4.36
N VAL A 161 8.11 -5.76 -3.04
CA VAL A 161 9.00 -5.20 -2.01
C VAL A 161 10.44 -5.68 -2.21
N ALA A 162 10.66 -6.98 -2.45
CA ALA A 162 12.00 -7.51 -2.70
C ALA A 162 12.65 -6.92 -3.96
N ALA A 163 11.84 -6.63 -5.00
CA ALA A 163 12.31 -5.96 -6.21
C ALA A 163 12.67 -4.49 -5.96
N GLU A 164 11.92 -3.78 -5.12
CA GLU A 164 12.23 -2.41 -4.68
C GLU A 164 13.52 -2.36 -3.86
N GLU A 165 13.68 -3.25 -2.87
CA GLU A 165 14.91 -3.37 -2.09
C GLU A 165 16.13 -3.65 -2.99
N SER A 166 15.97 -4.54 -3.97
CA SER A 166 17.03 -4.84 -4.95
C SER A 166 17.38 -3.62 -5.81
N ALA A 167 16.40 -2.76 -6.13
CA ALA A 167 16.63 -1.54 -6.89
C ALA A 167 17.36 -0.46 -6.06
N ASP A 168 17.03 -0.34 -4.78
CA ASP A 168 17.70 0.59 -3.84
C ASP A 168 19.16 0.19 -3.61
N ASP A 169 19.44 -1.11 -3.40
CA ASP A 169 20.80 -1.64 -3.27
C ASP A 169 21.63 -1.36 -4.54
N ALA A 170 21.01 -1.49 -5.71
CA ALA A 170 21.65 -1.17 -6.99
C ALA A 170 21.96 0.33 -7.13
N ASP A 171 21.09 1.23 -6.66
CA ASP A 171 21.34 2.67 -6.70
C ASP A 171 22.44 3.08 -5.70
N PHE A 172 22.41 2.58 -4.47
CA PHE A 172 23.48 2.81 -3.48
C PHE A 172 24.84 2.37 -4.03
N SER A 173 24.89 1.17 -4.59
CA SER A 173 26.07 0.60 -5.23
C SER A 173 26.60 1.48 -6.36
N ALA A 174 25.70 1.99 -7.20
CA ALA A 174 26.07 2.91 -8.28
C ALA A 174 26.57 4.27 -7.74
N GLN A 175 25.96 4.81 -6.68
CA GLN A 175 26.40 6.05 -6.03
C GLN A 175 27.78 5.90 -5.39
N TYR A 176 28.02 4.80 -4.68
CA TYR A 176 29.31 4.49 -4.09
C TYR A 176 30.41 4.43 -5.15
N ALA A 177 30.17 3.68 -6.25
CA ALA A 177 31.12 3.59 -7.36
C ALA A 177 31.44 4.98 -7.97
N ARG A 178 30.43 5.84 -8.12
CA ARG A 178 30.60 7.22 -8.63
C ARG A 178 31.41 8.10 -7.67
N ALA A 179 31.14 8.02 -6.37
CA ALA A 179 31.88 8.77 -5.35
C ALA A 179 33.35 8.34 -5.32
N SER A 180 33.61 7.03 -5.33
CA SER A 180 34.96 6.49 -5.43
C SER A 180 35.70 6.97 -6.67
N ALA A 181 35.05 6.96 -7.84
CA ALA A 181 35.64 7.48 -9.07
C ALA A 181 35.99 8.97 -8.98
N THR A 182 35.14 9.77 -8.32
CA THR A 182 35.35 11.22 -8.13
C THR A 182 36.51 11.51 -7.19
N SER A 183 36.56 10.88 -6.02
CA SER A 183 37.66 11.04 -5.06
C SER A 183 38.99 10.66 -5.68
N ALA A 184 38.97 9.62 -6.49
CA ALA A 184 40.14 9.15 -7.18
C ALA A 184 40.55 10.20 -8.26
N ALA A 185 39.63 10.78 -9.03
CA ALA A 185 39.96 11.85 -9.99
C ALA A 185 40.57 13.08 -9.31
N GLN A 186 40.03 13.49 -8.15
CA GLN A 186 40.58 14.59 -7.35
C GLN A 186 42.01 14.28 -6.88
N ALA A 187 42.28 13.08 -6.40
CA ALA A 187 43.62 12.67 -6.01
C ALA A 187 44.62 12.71 -7.20
N SER A 188 44.15 12.38 -8.40
CA SER A 188 44.94 12.52 -9.63
C SER A 188 45.24 14.00 -9.95
N ASP A 189 44.27 14.89 -9.82
CA ASP A 189 44.45 16.34 -10.05
C ASP A 189 45.37 16.98 -9.00
N ASP A 190 45.23 16.62 -7.73
CA ASP A 190 46.10 17.08 -6.64
C ASP A 190 47.56 16.62 -6.85
N ALA A 191 47.75 15.39 -7.34
CA ALA A 191 49.07 14.88 -7.70
C ALA A 191 49.68 15.66 -8.88
N ARG A 192 48.87 16.03 -9.87
CA ARG A 192 49.28 16.90 -10.98
C ARG A 192 49.74 18.26 -10.46
N GLN A 193 48.94 18.90 -9.62
CA GLN A 193 49.24 20.23 -9.09
C GLN A 193 50.52 20.21 -8.23
N SER A 194 50.67 19.20 -7.38
CA SER A 194 51.89 19.00 -6.58
C SER A 194 53.14 18.85 -7.46
N ALA A 195 53.02 18.19 -8.61
CA ALA A 195 54.13 18.07 -9.56
C ALA A 195 54.47 19.40 -10.26
N LEU A 196 53.46 20.22 -10.59
CA LEU A 196 53.66 21.57 -11.12
C LEU A 196 54.34 22.49 -10.10
N ASP A 197 53.88 22.46 -8.85
CA ASP A 197 54.42 23.28 -7.76
C ASP A 197 55.88 22.92 -7.42
N ALA A 198 56.29 21.68 -7.69
CA ALA A 198 57.67 21.22 -7.62
C ALA A 198 58.55 21.68 -8.80
N GLY A 199 58.04 22.54 -9.68
CA GLY A 199 58.77 23.14 -10.80
C GLY A 199 58.85 22.27 -12.06
N LYS A 200 58.04 21.20 -12.17
CA LYS A 200 58.02 20.34 -13.36
C LYS A 200 57.18 20.94 -14.47
N SER A 201 57.52 20.62 -15.72
CA SER A 201 56.76 21.08 -16.88
C SER A 201 55.33 20.51 -16.89
N SER A 202 54.38 21.19 -17.53
CA SER A 202 52.98 20.74 -17.61
C SER A 202 52.84 19.32 -18.20
N ALA A 203 53.72 18.97 -19.15
CA ALA A 203 53.77 17.63 -19.74
C ALA A 203 54.30 16.56 -18.78
N GLU A 204 55.27 16.89 -17.92
CA GLU A 204 55.75 15.97 -16.87
C GLU A 204 54.74 15.81 -15.73
N ALA A 205 54.05 16.88 -15.34
CA ALA A 205 52.98 16.83 -14.35
C ALA A 205 51.79 15.98 -14.84
N ASP A 206 51.42 16.09 -16.12
CA ASP A 206 50.43 15.23 -16.77
C ASP A 206 50.86 13.76 -16.81
N GLY A 207 52.15 13.49 -17.05
CA GLY A 207 52.70 12.13 -17.03
C GLY A 207 52.64 11.49 -15.63
N LEU A 208 52.95 12.26 -14.58
CA LEU A 208 52.93 11.80 -13.20
C LEU A 208 51.51 11.58 -12.66
N ALA A 209 50.56 12.46 -13.02
CA ALA A 209 49.15 12.28 -12.65
C ALA A 209 48.55 11.03 -13.29
N LYS A 210 48.84 10.76 -14.57
CA LYS A 210 48.41 9.52 -15.25
C LYS A 210 49.05 8.27 -14.64
N ALA A 211 50.31 8.33 -14.24
CA ALA A 211 50.98 7.23 -13.55
C ALA A 211 50.37 6.98 -12.16
N ALA A 212 50.11 8.03 -11.38
CA ALA A 212 49.44 7.93 -10.09
C ALA A 212 48.01 7.38 -10.21
N TRP A 213 47.27 7.79 -11.26
CA TRP A 213 45.96 7.25 -11.58
C TRP A 213 46.00 5.76 -11.92
N LYS A 214 46.98 5.35 -12.73
CA LYS A 214 47.20 3.95 -13.09
C LYS A 214 47.50 3.10 -11.85
N ASP A 215 48.34 3.60 -10.94
CA ASP A 215 48.65 2.93 -9.67
C ASP A 215 47.42 2.76 -8.77
N VAL A 216 46.52 3.75 -8.72
CA VAL A 216 45.25 3.67 -7.97
C VAL A 216 44.33 2.60 -8.58
N VAL A 217 44.22 2.55 -9.90
CA VAL A 217 43.42 1.53 -10.61
C VAL A 217 44.00 0.13 -10.40
N GLU A 218 45.32 -0.04 -10.56
CA GLU A 218 46.00 -1.33 -10.35
C GLU A 218 45.88 -1.80 -8.89
N LYS A 219 46.02 -0.90 -7.91
CA LYS A 219 45.77 -1.24 -6.50
C LYS A 219 44.32 -1.64 -6.26
N ARG A 220 43.36 -0.95 -6.87
CA ARG A 220 41.94 -1.29 -6.72
C ARG A 220 41.58 -2.63 -7.37
N GLU A 221 42.14 -2.91 -8.54
CA GLU A 221 42.01 -4.22 -9.19
C GLU A 221 42.65 -5.33 -8.34
N ALA A 222 43.79 -5.06 -7.71
CA ALA A 222 44.45 -5.99 -6.79
C ALA A 222 43.65 -6.23 -5.49
N GLU A 223 43.09 -5.18 -4.87
CA GLU A 223 42.17 -5.29 -3.74
C GLU A 223 40.95 -6.13 -4.08
N LEU A 224 40.31 -5.86 -5.22
CA LEU A 224 39.15 -6.62 -5.71
C LEU A 224 39.50 -8.07 -6.06
N ALA A 225 40.70 -8.32 -6.61
CA ALA A 225 41.18 -9.68 -6.88
C ALA A 225 41.44 -10.46 -5.58
N GLU A 226 41.97 -9.80 -4.56
CA GLU A 226 42.21 -10.39 -3.24
C GLU A 226 40.90 -10.66 -2.50
N GLU A 227 39.93 -9.73 -2.54
CA GLU A 227 38.58 -9.94 -2.03
C GLU A 227 37.89 -11.12 -2.74
N ARG A 228 38.05 -11.24 -4.07
CA ARG A 228 37.56 -12.39 -4.84
C ARG A 228 38.26 -13.69 -4.45
N ARG A 229 39.57 -13.67 -4.19
CA ARG A 229 40.34 -14.84 -3.71
C ARG A 229 39.86 -15.29 -2.34
N LEU A 230 39.73 -14.36 -1.40
CA LEU A 230 39.22 -14.63 -0.05
C LEU A 230 37.78 -15.14 -0.09
N ALA A 231 36.92 -14.56 -0.93
CA ALA A 231 35.55 -15.04 -1.13
C ALA A 231 35.49 -16.42 -1.80
N ALA A 232 36.43 -16.75 -2.69
CA ALA A 232 36.55 -18.09 -3.28
C ALA A 232 37.08 -19.11 -2.27
N GLU A 233 38.04 -18.74 -1.42
CA GLU A 233 38.54 -19.56 -0.32
C GLU A 233 37.49 -19.79 0.76
N ALA A 234 36.72 -18.76 1.11
CA ALA A 234 35.58 -18.86 2.03
C ALA A 234 34.51 -19.80 1.45
N ARG A 235 34.15 -19.63 0.17
CA ARG A 235 33.22 -20.54 -0.53
C ARG A 235 33.74 -21.97 -0.60
N LYS A 236 35.05 -22.17 -0.78
CA LYS A 236 35.67 -23.51 -0.77
C LYS A 236 35.61 -24.13 0.63
N LYS A 237 35.95 -23.39 1.68
CA LYS A 237 35.84 -23.83 3.08
C LYS A 237 34.39 -24.14 3.47
N GLN A 238 33.44 -23.33 3.02
CA GLN A 238 32.01 -23.52 3.27
C GLN A 238 31.48 -24.79 2.58
N ARG A 239 31.89 -25.03 1.32
CA ARG A 239 31.57 -26.28 0.61
C ARG A 239 32.23 -27.52 1.24
N GLU A 240 33.45 -27.41 1.75
CA GLU A 240 34.14 -28.48 2.48
C GLU A 240 33.48 -28.78 3.85
N GLN A 241 32.87 -27.77 4.48
CA GLN A 241 32.10 -27.94 5.72
C GLN A 241 30.68 -28.47 5.49
N GLU A 242 30.01 -28.06 4.41
CA GLU A 242 28.67 -28.54 4.03
C GLU A 242 28.68 -29.95 3.43
N ALA A 243 29.81 -30.39 2.87
CA ALA A 243 30.00 -31.76 2.39
C ALA A 243 30.12 -32.81 3.52
N LYS A 244 30.13 -32.39 4.80
CA LYS A 244 30.09 -33.30 5.94
C LYS A 244 28.64 -33.68 6.25
N PRO A 245 28.28 -34.97 6.31
CA PRO A 245 26.89 -35.39 6.53
C PRO A 245 26.41 -34.92 7.92
N LYS A 246 25.32 -34.14 7.96
CA LYS A 246 24.67 -33.65 9.20
C LYS A 246 23.47 -34.51 9.54
N CYS A 247 23.34 -34.89 10.81
CA CYS A 247 22.17 -35.63 11.30
C CYS A 247 21.21 -34.74 12.09
N TYR A 248 19.93 -34.81 11.74
CA TYR A 248 18.87 -33.99 12.31
C TYR A 248 18.01 -34.83 13.27
N ILE A 249 17.72 -34.31 14.47
CA ILE A 249 16.81 -34.96 15.44
C ILE A 249 15.38 -34.43 15.22
N PRO A 250 14.40 -35.26 14.86
CA PRO A 250 13.00 -34.88 14.92
C PRO A 250 12.51 -34.89 16.39
N VAL A 251 11.89 -33.80 16.81
CA VAL A 251 11.22 -33.65 18.11
C VAL A 251 9.89 -34.43 18.09
N ASN A 252 9.95 -35.74 18.40
CA ASN A 252 8.96 -36.54 19.14
C ASN A 252 9.02 -38.05 18.80
N ARG A 253 9.79 -38.84 19.57
CA ARG A 253 9.47 -40.19 20.12
C ARG A 253 10.74 -40.80 20.75
N ASP A 254 10.56 -41.68 21.73
CA ASP A 254 11.55 -42.22 22.69
C ASP A 254 12.70 -43.09 22.14
N SER A 255 13.32 -42.72 21.01
CA SER A 255 14.56 -43.37 20.56
C SER A 255 15.51 -42.40 19.86
N LEU A 256 16.75 -42.35 20.34
CA LEU A 256 17.86 -41.62 19.72
C LEU A 256 18.15 -42.18 18.31
N PRO A 257 18.28 -41.33 17.27
CA PRO A 257 18.60 -41.79 15.92
C PRO A 257 20.04 -42.35 15.85
N PRO A 258 20.32 -43.34 14.96
CA PRO A 258 21.60 -44.06 14.89
C PRO A 258 22.85 -43.18 14.75
N CYS A 259 22.70 -41.98 14.19
CA CYS A 259 23.76 -41.00 14.02
C CYS A 259 24.25 -40.34 15.32
N ALA A 260 23.37 -40.22 16.33
CA ALA A 260 23.72 -39.70 17.65
C ALA A 260 24.52 -40.74 18.46
N MET A 261 24.26 -42.03 18.22
CA MET A 261 25.02 -43.15 18.79
C MET A 261 26.43 -43.30 18.18
N ALA A 262 26.70 -42.65 17.04
CA ALA A 262 27.98 -42.67 16.34
C ALA A 262 28.90 -41.47 16.68
N GLY A 263 28.52 -40.61 17.64
CA GLY A 263 29.37 -39.53 18.16
C GLY A 263 29.46 -38.28 17.27
N GLN A 264 28.49 -38.01 16.41
CA GLN A 264 28.46 -36.80 15.57
C GLN A 264 27.90 -35.57 16.32
N GLU A 265 28.41 -34.38 15.99
CA GLU A 265 28.08 -33.10 16.63
C GLU A 265 26.63 -32.66 16.36
N LEU A 266 25.88 -32.37 17.43
CA LEU A 266 24.43 -32.09 17.40
C LEU A 266 24.15 -30.58 17.27
N VAL A 267 23.28 -30.20 16.32
CA VAL A 267 22.92 -28.79 16.05
C VAL A 267 21.44 -28.55 16.35
N PHE A 268 21.14 -27.61 17.25
CA PHE A 268 19.79 -27.10 17.54
C PHE A 268 19.54 -25.77 16.80
N PRO A 269 18.33 -25.52 16.26
CA PRO A 269 18.05 -24.27 15.55
C PRO A 269 17.70 -23.12 16.49
N THR A 270 18.40 -22.00 16.35
CA THR A 270 17.97 -20.66 16.78
C THR A 270 17.68 -19.80 15.55
N ILE A 271 16.75 -18.85 15.66
CA ILE A 271 16.40 -17.90 14.59
C ILE A 271 16.71 -16.47 15.02
N ASP A 272 17.15 -15.69 14.03
CA ASP A 272 17.22 -14.22 13.85
C ASP A 272 18.59 -13.56 14.13
N PRO A 273 19.04 -12.47 13.45
CA PRO A 273 18.51 -11.69 12.30
C PRO A 273 19.54 -11.35 11.20
N THR A 274 19.04 -10.80 10.08
CA THR A 274 19.73 -9.91 9.10
C THR A 274 20.88 -10.44 8.22
N MET A 275 20.57 -10.72 6.95
CA MET A 275 21.44 -10.74 5.75
C MET A 275 20.54 -10.19 4.61
N LYS A 276 20.76 -9.06 3.94
CA LYS A 276 21.94 -8.45 3.29
C LYS A 276 22.52 -9.24 2.11
N GLU A 277 22.08 -8.75 0.94
CA GLU A 277 22.80 -8.58 -0.34
C GLU A 277 23.08 -9.80 -1.22
N PHE A 278 22.16 -10.02 -2.16
CA PHE A 278 22.46 -10.57 -3.48
C PHE A 278 22.58 -9.41 -4.46
N ALA A 279 23.81 -9.01 -4.72
CA ALA A 279 24.15 -7.93 -5.63
C ALA A 279 24.85 -8.47 -6.88
N TRP A 280 24.63 -7.76 -7.99
CA TRP A 280 25.45 -7.71 -9.21
C TRP A 280 25.29 -8.82 -10.25
N GLU A 281 24.29 -8.64 -11.12
CA GLU A 281 24.50 -8.82 -12.55
C GLU A 281 23.55 -7.87 -13.31
N VAL A 282 23.97 -7.40 -14.50
CA VAL A 282 23.26 -6.46 -15.40
C VAL A 282 23.53 -4.95 -15.20
N LEU A 283 24.80 -4.55 -15.12
CA LEU A 283 25.25 -3.24 -15.62
C LEU A 283 26.12 -3.44 -16.86
N GLY A 284 25.45 -3.71 -17.99
CA GLY A 284 26.05 -3.70 -19.32
C GLY A 284 26.01 -2.30 -19.92
N LEU A 285 27.09 -1.54 -19.76
CA LEU A 285 27.27 -0.23 -20.38
C LEU A 285 27.92 -0.36 -21.76
N ASN A 286 27.17 -0.05 -22.82
CA ASN A 286 27.74 0.20 -24.15
C ASN A 286 27.55 1.64 -24.66
N ASP A 287 26.99 2.57 -23.86
CA ASP A 287 26.76 3.96 -24.27
C ASP A 287 27.76 4.97 -23.67
N ALA A 288 28.72 4.51 -22.86
CA ALA A 288 29.79 5.34 -22.31
C ALA A 288 30.97 5.55 -23.29
N LYS A 289 30.92 4.96 -24.49
CA LYS A 289 32.04 4.96 -25.45
C LYS A 289 32.00 6.09 -26.48
N GLU A 290 30.91 6.86 -26.59
CA GLU A 290 30.81 7.99 -27.53
C GLU A 290 31.06 9.39 -26.93
N CYS A 291 30.96 9.56 -25.60
CA CYS A 291 31.26 10.83 -24.94
C CYS A 291 32.78 11.14 -24.88
N ILE A 292 33.62 10.13 -25.11
CA ILE A 292 35.08 10.25 -25.05
C ILE A 292 35.68 10.71 -26.39
N LYS A 293 34.94 10.70 -27.51
CA LYS A 293 35.54 10.89 -28.85
C LYS A 293 35.32 12.24 -29.54
N ASN A 294 34.34 13.08 -29.18
CA ASN A 294 34.21 14.44 -29.75
C ASN A 294 33.37 15.38 -28.86
N PRO A 295 33.91 16.53 -28.39
CA PRO A 295 33.18 17.47 -27.56
C PRO A 295 32.48 18.55 -28.40
N THR A 296 31.14 18.64 -28.34
CA THR A 296 30.43 19.89 -28.67
C THR A 296 29.51 20.29 -27.52
N VAL A 297 29.46 21.60 -27.26
CA VAL A 297 29.03 22.24 -26.00
C VAL A 297 27.53 22.04 -25.66
N GLY A 298 26.75 21.38 -26.52
CA GLY A 298 25.31 21.18 -26.30
C GLY A 298 24.89 19.92 -25.52
N LYS A 299 25.77 18.93 -25.29
CA LYS A 299 25.36 17.60 -24.79
C LYS A 299 26.02 17.10 -23.48
N CYS A 300 26.84 17.92 -22.82
CA CYS A 300 27.37 17.63 -21.47
C CYS A 300 26.70 18.46 -20.35
N ALA A 301 25.60 19.17 -20.64
CA ALA A 301 25.08 20.24 -19.80
C ALA A 301 24.16 19.82 -18.62
N VAL A 302 24.02 18.54 -18.29
CA VAL A 302 23.17 18.08 -17.16
C VAL A 302 23.99 17.57 -15.96
N ALA A 303 25.29 17.87 -15.92
CA ALA A 303 26.15 17.53 -14.78
C ALA A 303 26.39 18.69 -13.78
N ALA A 304 25.84 19.89 -14.03
CA ALA A 304 26.25 21.10 -13.32
C ALA A 304 25.20 21.73 -12.37
N MET A 305 24.08 21.06 -12.04
CA MET A 305 23.01 21.70 -11.23
C MET A 305 22.48 20.86 -10.06
N SER A 306 23.36 20.22 -9.29
CA SER A 306 23.00 19.68 -7.97
C SER A 306 24.23 19.64 -7.04
N PHE A 307 24.85 20.80 -6.83
CA PHE A 307 25.85 21.01 -5.79
C PHE A 307 25.27 21.92 -4.72
N LEU A 308 24.98 21.37 -3.53
CA LEU A 308 25.26 21.99 -2.23
C LEU A 308 25.21 20.92 -1.12
N PRO A 309 26.36 20.53 -0.53
CA PRO A 309 26.41 19.94 0.80
C PRO A 309 26.72 21.02 1.85
N VAL A 310 25.89 21.09 2.90
CA VAL A 310 26.13 21.92 4.09
C VAL A 310 27.08 21.17 5.03
N GLY A 311 28.26 21.75 5.31
CA GLY A 311 29.11 21.25 6.39
C GLY A 311 30.56 21.74 6.42
N LYS A 312 30.79 23.06 6.55
CA LYS A 312 31.89 23.68 7.33
C LYS A 312 31.86 25.20 7.18
N ALA A 313 31.23 25.86 8.15
CA ALA A 313 31.36 27.30 8.35
C ALA A 313 32.61 27.58 9.21
N LYS A 314 33.65 28.18 8.62
CA LYS A 314 34.53 29.20 9.23
C LYS A 314 35.57 29.71 8.22
N LEU A 315 35.71 31.04 8.16
CA LEU A 315 36.53 31.88 7.26
C LEU A 315 35.95 31.96 5.83
N LEU A 316 35.51 33.09 5.27
CA LEU A 316 36.10 34.44 5.24
C LEU A 316 35.04 35.54 5.22
N LYS A 317 35.46 36.72 5.67
CA LYS A 317 34.73 37.99 5.79
C LYS A 317 35.23 38.95 4.70
N LYS A 318 34.33 39.78 4.16
CA LYS A 318 34.48 41.01 3.34
C LYS A 318 34.69 40.88 1.82
N GLY A 319 33.77 41.52 1.07
CA GLY A 319 34.02 42.06 -0.29
C GLY A 319 32.76 42.21 -1.17
N ALA A 320 32.17 43.42 -1.17
CA ALA A 320 31.37 44.13 -2.21
C ALA A 320 30.26 43.36 -2.99
N GLU A 321 28.97 43.69 -2.81
CA GLU A 321 28.21 44.79 -3.47
C GLU A 321 27.95 44.58 -4.97
N GLY A 322 26.67 44.40 -5.32
CA GLY A 322 26.13 44.67 -6.66
C GLY A 322 25.72 43.45 -7.49
N ILE A 323 24.47 43.01 -7.36
CA ILE A 323 23.44 42.94 -8.43
C ILE A 323 22.12 42.63 -7.71
N GLU A 324 21.20 43.59 -7.78
CA GLU A 324 19.78 43.41 -7.46
C GLU A 324 19.12 42.58 -8.56
N ASP A 325 18.08 41.86 -8.13
CA ASP A 325 17.00 41.26 -8.90
C ASP A 325 17.24 39.96 -9.68
N ILE A 326 16.28 39.07 -9.43
CA ILE A 326 15.99 37.76 -10.03
C ILE A 326 16.53 36.59 -9.17
N VAL A 327 15.57 35.73 -8.78
CA VAL A 327 15.67 34.49 -7.98
C VAL A 327 15.47 34.62 -6.46
N GLU A 328 14.44 35.34 -6.02
CA GLU A 328 13.64 34.90 -4.85
C GLU A 328 12.32 34.31 -5.33
N GLY A 329 12.38 33.04 -5.72
CA GLY A 329 11.21 32.30 -6.14
C GLY A 329 11.63 30.91 -6.54
N SER A 330 11.15 29.91 -5.81
CA SER A 330 11.42 28.48 -6.00
C SER A 330 12.77 27.97 -5.44
N ARG A 331 12.72 27.45 -4.22
CA ARG A 331 13.24 26.11 -3.83
C ARG A 331 13.26 25.85 -2.32
N ALA A 332 12.93 26.83 -1.47
CA ALA A 332 12.79 26.62 -0.02
C ALA A 332 11.35 26.33 0.48
N ALA A 333 10.34 26.25 -0.41
CA ALA A 333 8.92 26.12 -0.01
C ALA A 333 8.24 24.77 -0.35
N ARG A 334 8.98 23.71 -0.70
CA ARG A 334 8.38 22.37 -0.91
C ARG A 334 9.11 21.28 -0.13
N ALA A 335 9.14 21.44 1.19
CA ALA A 335 9.17 20.30 2.09
C ALA A 335 7.71 20.02 2.51
N ILE A 336 7.13 18.93 2.04
CA ILE A 336 5.79 18.48 2.45
C ILE A 336 5.93 17.97 3.89
N LYS A 337 5.74 18.86 4.87
CA LYS A 337 5.63 18.51 6.28
C LYS A 337 4.27 17.86 6.53
N CYS A 338 4.29 16.63 7.05
CA CYS A 338 3.12 16.09 7.72
C CYS A 338 2.99 16.75 9.09
N ALA A 339 2.36 17.93 9.13
CA ALA A 339 2.36 18.81 10.29
C ALA A 339 1.11 18.63 11.18
N THR A 340 0.45 17.47 11.17
CA THR A 340 -0.73 17.17 12.01
C THR A 340 -0.42 16.03 12.96
N CYS A 341 0.34 16.31 14.01
CA CYS A 341 0.81 15.31 14.97
C CYS A 341 0.70 15.84 16.41
N PHE A 342 0.93 14.95 17.37
CA PHE A 342 0.99 15.24 18.81
C PHE A 342 2.35 14.88 19.39
N LEU A 343 2.73 15.50 20.51
CA LEU A 343 3.91 15.09 21.27
C LEU A 343 3.69 13.74 21.97
N ALA A 344 4.80 13.07 22.33
CA ALA A 344 4.76 11.95 23.27
C ALA A 344 4.07 12.36 24.58
N GLY A 345 3.36 11.42 25.20
CA GLY A 345 2.59 11.62 26.43
C GLY A 345 1.16 12.12 26.21
N THR A 346 0.80 12.56 25.00
CA THR A 346 -0.60 12.89 24.68
C THR A 346 -1.47 11.65 24.80
N LYS A 347 -2.48 11.69 25.66
CA LYS A 347 -3.35 10.54 25.91
C LYS A 347 -4.47 10.47 24.87
N VAL A 348 -4.68 9.29 24.31
CA VAL A 348 -5.78 8.94 23.39
C VAL A 348 -6.88 8.24 24.18
N LEU A 349 -8.14 8.52 23.85
CA LEU A 349 -9.29 7.83 24.43
C LEU A 349 -9.45 6.44 23.83
N MET A 350 -9.18 5.44 24.64
CA MET A 350 -9.28 4.04 24.29
C MET A 350 -10.75 3.58 24.32
N GLY A 351 -11.07 2.48 23.63
CA GLY A 351 -12.42 1.94 23.55
C GLY A 351 -13.02 1.50 24.88
N ASP A 352 -12.19 1.22 25.88
CA ASP A 352 -12.58 0.90 27.26
C ASP A 352 -12.78 2.14 28.15
N GLY A 353 -12.62 3.35 27.58
CA GLY A 353 -12.73 4.63 28.27
C GLY A 353 -11.44 5.09 28.97
N SER A 354 -10.38 4.27 28.97
CA SER A 354 -9.09 4.66 29.53
C SER A 354 -8.34 5.65 28.64
N GLY A 355 -7.37 6.37 29.22
CA GLY A 355 -6.48 7.27 28.49
C GLY A 355 -5.08 6.68 28.39
N ARG A 356 -4.60 6.41 27.18
CA ARG A 356 -3.27 5.81 26.95
C ARG A 356 -2.39 6.70 26.08
N ALA A 357 -1.10 6.80 26.41
CA ALA A 357 -0.17 7.69 25.73
C ALA A 357 0.05 7.27 24.27
N ILE A 358 -0.04 8.22 23.34
CA ILE A 358 -0.08 7.99 21.88
C ILE A 358 1.09 7.17 21.35
N GLU A 359 2.28 7.34 21.92
CA GLU A 359 3.50 6.61 21.54
C GLU A 359 3.51 5.13 21.95
N THR A 360 2.59 4.72 22.82
CA THR A 360 2.48 3.33 23.31
C THR A 360 1.41 2.51 22.59
N LEU A 361 0.60 3.16 21.74
CA LEU A 361 -0.42 2.50 20.93
C LEU A 361 0.23 1.69 19.79
N ARG A 362 -0.46 0.64 19.37
CA ARG A 362 -0.08 -0.33 18.35
C ARG A 362 -1.25 -0.57 17.40
N THR A 363 -0.95 -1.01 16.19
CA THR A 363 -1.99 -1.52 15.26
C THR A 363 -2.80 -2.63 15.92
N GLY A 364 -4.13 -2.59 15.74
CA GLY A 364 -5.08 -3.50 16.37
C GLY A 364 -5.69 -2.97 17.67
N ASP A 365 -5.14 -1.91 18.27
CA ASP A 365 -5.72 -1.27 19.44
C ASP A 365 -7.09 -0.64 19.14
N GLN A 366 -7.95 -0.55 20.15
CA GLN A 366 -9.28 0.02 20.00
C GLN A 366 -9.36 1.44 20.60
N VAL A 367 -9.75 2.42 19.79
CA VAL A 367 -9.90 3.83 20.17
C VAL A 367 -11.31 4.34 19.89
N VAL A 368 -11.73 5.38 20.59
CA VAL A 368 -13.02 6.03 20.33
C VAL A 368 -12.85 7.06 19.21
N ALA A 369 -13.74 7.00 18.23
CA ALA A 369 -13.77 7.89 17.07
C ALA A 369 -15.21 8.36 16.80
N THR A 370 -15.36 9.52 16.17
CA THR A 370 -16.68 10.04 15.77
C THR A 370 -16.71 10.26 14.28
N ASP A 371 -17.65 9.59 13.61
CA ASP A 371 -17.87 9.78 12.18
C ASP A 371 -18.26 11.24 11.90
N PRO A 372 -17.46 12.01 11.13
CA PRO A 372 -17.77 13.40 10.86
C PRO A 372 -19.02 13.59 9.98
N ARG A 373 -19.45 12.56 9.24
CA ARG A 373 -20.65 12.59 8.38
C ARG A 373 -21.93 12.33 9.16
N THR A 374 -21.92 11.31 10.02
CA THR A 374 -23.12 10.90 10.77
C THR A 374 -23.18 11.48 12.18
N GLY A 375 -22.05 11.97 12.70
CA GLY A 375 -21.91 12.41 14.08
C GLY A 375 -21.88 11.26 15.09
N ALA A 376 -21.95 10.01 14.65
CA ALA A 376 -22.00 8.84 15.50
C ALA A 376 -20.63 8.52 16.10
N THR A 377 -20.58 8.29 17.41
CA THR A 377 -19.36 7.93 18.15
C THR A 377 -19.30 6.42 18.36
N HIS A 378 -18.21 5.79 17.92
CA HIS A 378 -18.00 4.35 18.03
C HIS A 378 -16.56 4.01 18.35
N VAL A 379 -16.35 2.79 18.86
CA VAL A 379 -15.02 2.20 18.96
C VAL A 379 -14.56 1.76 17.57
N ARG A 380 -13.30 2.06 17.25
CA ARG A 380 -12.63 1.74 15.99
C ARG A 380 -11.22 1.21 16.24
N THR A 381 -10.71 0.46 15.28
CA THR A 381 -9.40 -0.15 15.34
C THR A 381 -8.34 0.84 14.86
N VAL A 382 -7.20 0.92 15.54
CA VAL A 382 -6.00 1.61 15.04
C VAL A 382 -5.38 0.75 13.95
N GLU A 383 -5.32 1.29 12.73
CA GLU A 383 -4.72 0.61 11.58
C GLU A 383 -3.22 0.86 11.50
N ASN A 384 -2.78 2.07 11.85
CA ASN A 384 -1.37 2.44 11.74
C ASN A 384 -0.97 3.54 12.73
N LEU A 385 0.29 3.47 13.18
CA LEU A 385 0.96 4.51 13.95
C LEU A 385 1.88 5.31 13.03
N ILE A 386 1.71 6.64 13.02
CA ILE A 386 2.53 7.56 12.25
C ILE A 386 3.50 8.23 13.22
N VAL A 387 4.81 8.08 12.98
CA VAL A 387 5.87 8.70 13.78
C VAL A 387 6.70 9.62 12.90
N THR A 388 6.87 10.88 13.31
CA THR A 388 7.71 11.84 12.58
C THR A 388 8.77 12.47 13.49
N GLY A 389 9.88 12.93 12.91
CA GLY A 389 11.01 13.52 13.63
C GLY A 389 11.42 14.92 13.17
N LEU A 390 10.65 15.55 12.27
CA LEU A 390 11.01 16.79 11.58
C LEU A 390 10.07 17.97 11.89
N ASP A 391 9.12 17.79 12.80
CA ASP A 391 8.17 18.84 13.17
C ASP A 391 8.85 19.89 14.05
N THR A 392 8.54 21.16 13.76
CA THR A 392 9.15 22.31 14.43
C THR A 392 8.15 23.28 15.04
N SER A 393 6.86 23.23 14.67
CA SER A 393 5.88 24.26 15.04
C SER A 393 4.69 23.65 15.78
N PHE A 394 4.47 24.14 17.01
CA PHE A 394 3.48 23.61 17.95
C PHE A 394 2.61 24.72 18.54
N ASN A 395 1.44 24.34 19.01
CA ASN A 395 0.51 25.19 19.74
C ASN A 395 0.10 24.49 21.04
N ASP A 396 0.31 25.19 22.16
CA ASP A 396 -0.19 24.81 23.48
C ASP A 396 -1.58 25.43 23.69
N LEU A 397 -2.60 24.59 23.65
CA LEU A 397 -4.00 24.96 23.81
C LEU A 397 -4.39 24.84 25.29
N ALA A 398 -4.85 25.94 25.87
CA ALA A 398 -5.49 25.95 27.17
C ALA A 398 -7.00 25.72 26.98
N VAL A 399 -7.51 24.57 27.42
CA VAL A 399 -8.90 24.12 27.26
C VAL A 399 -9.58 24.05 28.62
N ARG A 400 -10.80 24.57 28.72
CA ARG A 400 -11.61 24.49 29.94
C ARG A 400 -12.18 23.08 30.09
N THR A 401 -11.90 22.46 31.24
CA THR A 401 -12.37 21.14 31.66
C THR A 401 -13.18 21.25 32.95
N SER A 402 -13.79 20.14 33.39
CA SER A 402 -14.49 20.07 34.68
C SER A 402 -13.56 20.30 35.89
N GLY A 403 -12.27 20.00 35.76
CA GLY A 403 -11.25 20.19 36.80
C GLY A 403 -10.50 21.52 36.73
N GLY A 404 -10.92 22.45 35.86
CA GLY A 404 -10.23 23.72 35.60
C GLY A 404 -9.64 23.79 34.18
N THR A 405 -8.63 24.62 33.98
CA THR A 405 -7.97 24.75 32.66
C THR A 405 -6.88 23.71 32.52
N ALA A 406 -6.94 22.90 31.46
CA ALA A 406 -5.93 21.91 31.10
C ALA A 406 -5.23 22.30 29.80
N HIS A 407 -4.03 21.76 29.61
CA HIS A 407 -3.18 22.05 28.46
C HIS A 407 -3.12 20.86 27.51
N LEU A 408 -3.16 21.13 26.21
CA LEU A 408 -2.99 20.15 25.15
C LEU A 408 -2.07 20.74 24.09
N THR A 409 -0.95 20.06 23.82
CA THR A 409 -0.04 20.46 22.76
C THR A 409 -0.31 19.66 21.49
N ALA A 410 -0.49 20.37 20.38
CA ALA A 410 -0.53 19.79 19.04
C ALA A 410 0.40 20.55 18.10
N THR A 411 0.76 19.96 16.96
CA THR A 411 1.39 20.73 15.89
C THR A 411 0.45 21.84 15.39
N ARG A 412 1.02 22.93 14.88
CA ARG A 412 0.26 24.12 14.45
C ARG A 412 -0.89 23.81 13.49
N GLU A 413 -0.70 22.86 12.58
CA GLU A 413 -1.68 22.54 11.53
C GLU A 413 -2.75 21.52 11.98
N HIS A 414 -2.66 20.99 13.21
CA HIS A 414 -3.54 19.89 13.65
C HIS A 414 -5.01 20.34 13.74
N PRO A 415 -5.98 19.72 13.04
CA PRO A 415 -7.36 20.16 13.06
C PRO A 415 -8.15 19.63 14.26
N PHE A 416 -8.97 20.49 14.85
CA PHE A 416 -9.92 20.18 15.90
C PHE A 416 -11.33 20.50 15.42
N TRP A 417 -12.31 19.65 15.75
CA TRP A 417 -13.69 19.94 15.39
C TRP A 417 -14.25 21.00 16.32
N SER A 418 -14.67 22.14 15.76
CA SER A 418 -15.24 23.24 16.51
C SER A 418 -16.73 23.39 16.24
N PRO A 419 -17.61 22.99 17.19
CA PRO A 419 -19.06 23.18 17.05
C PRO A 419 -19.48 24.64 16.95
N SER A 420 -18.77 25.58 17.58
CA SER A 420 -19.10 27.02 17.48
C SER A 420 -18.89 27.57 16.07
N GLU A 421 -17.89 27.07 15.35
CA GLU A 421 -17.58 27.47 13.98
C GLU A 421 -18.23 26.56 12.93
N GLY A 422 -18.77 25.40 13.34
CA GLY A 422 -19.30 24.38 12.43
C GLY A 422 -18.24 23.82 11.48
N ALA A 423 -16.96 23.85 11.87
CA ALA A 423 -15.84 23.55 10.99
C ALA A 423 -14.66 22.90 11.74
N TRP A 424 -13.78 22.24 10.98
CA TRP A 424 -12.46 21.84 11.45
C TRP A 424 -11.54 23.05 11.47
N ILE A 425 -11.05 23.42 12.65
CA ILE A 425 -10.16 24.56 12.85
C ILE A 425 -8.77 24.07 13.23
N LYS A 426 -7.73 24.58 12.58
CA LYS A 426 -6.34 24.23 12.88
C LYS A 426 -5.94 24.72 14.27
N ALA A 427 -5.05 23.99 14.95
CA ALA A 427 -4.56 24.32 16.28
C ALA A 427 -4.02 25.75 16.37
N GLY A 428 -3.29 26.21 15.34
CA GLY A 428 -2.75 27.56 15.24
C GLY A 428 -3.79 28.68 15.05
N GLU A 429 -5.03 28.33 14.69
CA GLU A 429 -6.11 29.25 14.36
C GLU A 429 -7.21 29.27 15.42
N LEU A 430 -7.21 28.30 16.35
CA LEU A 430 -8.14 28.28 17.49
C LEU A 430 -7.97 29.53 18.36
N ARG A 431 -9.09 30.23 18.60
CA ARG A 431 -9.15 31.46 19.40
C ARG A 431 -9.86 31.21 20.72
N SER A 432 -9.54 32.02 21.72
CA SER A 432 -10.26 32.00 23.00
C SER A 432 -11.75 32.26 22.76
N GLY A 433 -12.60 31.45 23.39
CA GLY A 433 -14.06 31.49 23.21
C GLY A 433 -14.61 30.43 22.24
N MET A 434 -13.81 29.95 21.28
CA MET A 434 -14.22 28.82 20.42
C MET A 434 -14.44 27.55 21.25
N THR A 435 -15.32 26.68 20.78
CA THR A 435 -15.62 25.41 21.47
C THR A 435 -15.10 24.22 20.69
N LEU A 436 -14.71 23.15 21.39
CA LEU A 436 -14.25 21.88 20.85
C LEU A 436 -15.23 20.78 21.24
N ARG A 437 -15.51 19.83 20.34
CA ARG A 437 -16.42 18.71 20.65
C ARG A 437 -15.75 17.68 21.55
N THR A 438 -16.49 17.22 22.55
CA THR A 438 -16.07 16.15 23.47
C THR A 438 -16.74 14.82 23.15
N ALA A 439 -16.21 13.72 23.70
CA ALA A 439 -16.66 12.36 23.39
C ALA A 439 -18.12 12.06 23.81
N ASP A 440 -18.60 12.74 24.85
CA ASP A 440 -19.99 12.66 25.34
C ASP A 440 -20.97 13.54 24.53
N GLY A 441 -20.49 14.22 23.49
CA GLY A 441 -21.29 15.11 22.66
C GLY A 441 -21.44 16.54 23.19
N SER A 442 -20.87 16.85 24.36
CA SER A 442 -20.81 18.22 24.88
C SER A 442 -19.69 19.05 24.23
N THR A 443 -19.34 20.20 24.81
CA THR A 443 -18.29 21.08 24.28
C THR A 443 -17.34 21.62 25.35
N ALA A 444 -16.07 21.74 25.00
CA ALA A 444 -15.02 22.31 25.83
C ALA A 444 -14.54 23.65 25.24
N ALA A 445 -14.44 24.70 26.06
CA ALA A 445 -14.07 26.04 25.56
C ALA A 445 -12.56 26.24 25.53
N VAL A 446 -12.04 26.76 24.42
CA VAL A 446 -10.66 27.24 24.31
C VAL A 446 -10.52 28.52 25.14
N LYS A 447 -9.51 28.57 26.01
CA LYS A 447 -9.20 29.72 26.89
C LYS A 447 -7.96 30.47 26.44
N GLY A 448 -7.02 29.77 25.84
CA GLY A 448 -5.77 30.35 25.34
C GLY A 448 -5.12 29.44 24.33
N ASN A 449 -4.27 30.03 23.50
CA ASN A 449 -3.53 29.34 22.47
C ASN A 449 -2.17 30.02 22.35
N ARG A 450 -1.09 29.28 22.60
CA ARG A 450 0.28 29.78 22.53
C ARG A 450 1.08 28.99 21.51
N GLY A 451 1.42 29.62 20.39
CA GLY A 451 2.33 29.05 19.41
C GLY A 451 3.78 29.07 19.90
N TYR A 452 4.54 28.03 19.63
CA TYR A 452 5.97 27.95 19.91
C TYR A 452 6.68 27.01 18.92
N THR A 453 8.02 27.09 18.89
CA THR A 453 8.86 26.28 18.03
C THR A 453 9.72 25.35 18.88
N GLN A 454 9.73 24.06 18.57
CA GLN A 454 10.53 23.05 19.26
C GLN A 454 10.80 21.90 18.28
N HIS A 455 12.00 21.31 18.31
CA HIS A 455 12.23 20.03 17.64
C HIS A 455 11.81 18.89 18.57
N ALA A 456 10.85 18.09 18.15
CA ALA A 456 10.39 16.95 18.92
C ALA A 456 9.90 15.82 18.00
N ARG A 457 10.02 14.58 18.49
CA ARG A 457 9.36 13.43 17.85
C ARG A 457 7.86 13.52 18.09
N THR A 458 7.08 13.33 17.04
CA THR A 458 5.62 13.46 17.07
C THR A 458 4.93 12.18 16.59
N TYR A 459 3.67 12.03 16.99
CA TYR A 459 2.86 10.83 16.79
C TYR A 459 1.46 11.19 16.27
N ASN A 460 0.90 10.33 15.43
CA ASN A 460 -0.48 10.40 14.92
C ASN A 460 -0.99 8.99 14.59
N LEU A 461 -2.30 8.79 14.40
CA LEU A 461 -2.94 7.48 14.24
C LEU A 461 -3.81 7.43 12.98
N THR A 462 -3.74 6.32 12.25
CA THR A 462 -4.78 5.95 11.27
C THR A 462 -5.80 5.07 11.97
N VAL A 463 -7.09 5.41 11.86
CA VAL A 463 -8.20 4.73 12.53
C VAL A 463 -9.16 4.18 11.47
N ASP A 464 -9.58 2.94 11.66
CA ASP A 464 -10.40 2.16 10.72
C ASP A 464 -11.65 2.91 10.27
N GLY A 465 -11.72 3.13 8.95
CA GLY A 465 -12.84 3.76 8.26
C GLY A 465 -13.11 5.22 8.62
N LEU A 466 -12.34 5.84 9.55
CA LEU A 466 -12.56 7.19 10.06
C LEU A 466 -11.24 7.93 10.30
N HIS A 467 -11.14 9.16 9.82
CA HIS A 467 -9.96 10.01 10.04
C HIS A 467 -10.10 10.89 11.30
N THR A 468 -10.66 10.34 12.36
CA THR A 468 -10.92 11.08 13.60
C THR A 468 -10.67 10.22 14.82
N TYR A 469 -10.26 10.82 15.91
CA TYR A 469 -10.20 10.16 17.22
C TYR A 469 -10.20 11.21 18.33
N TYR A 470 -10.23 10.76 19.57
CA TYR A 470 -10.22 11.65 20.74
C TYR A 470 -8.86 11.66 21.44
N VAL A 471 -8.36 12.86 21.73
CA VAL A 471 -7.19 13.08 22.60
C VAL A 471 -7.60 13.86 23.84
N PHE A 472 -6.95 13.59 24.96
CA PHE A 472 -7.27 14.24 26.23
C PHE A 472 -6.58 15.60 26.36
N ALA A 473 -7.37 16.65 26.60
CA ALA A 473 -6.93 17.87 27.27
C ALA A 473 -7.22 17.72 28.78
N GLY A 474 -6.20 17.34 29.56
CA GLY A 474 -6.41 16.97 30.97
C GLY A 474 -7.25 15.70 31.11
N SER A 475 -8.44 15.81 31.69
CA SER A 475 -9.42 14.71 31.78
C SER A 475 -10.51 14.77 30.71
N THR A 476 -10.49 15.77 29.83
CA THR A 476 -11.54 15.97 28.82
C THR A 476 -11.06 15.51 27.43
N PRO A 477 -11.67 14.47 26.84
CA PRO A 477 -11.35 14.05 25.48
C PRO A 477 -11.96 15.04 24.46
N VAL A 478 -11.15 15.54 23.52
CA VAL A 478 -11.57 16.44 22.45
C VAL A 478 -11.34 15.80 21.08
N LEU A 479 -12.28 16.04 20.15
CA LEU A 479 -12.30 15.42 18.82
C LEU A 479 -11.27 16.08 17.90
N VAL A 480 -10.38 15.27 17.36
CA VAL A 480 -9.32 15.69 16.43
C VAL A 480 -9.42 14.94 15.12
N HIS A 481 -8.95 15.57 14.05
CA HIS A 481 -8.92 14.97 12.73
C HIS A 481 -7.49 14.56 12.39
N ASN A 482 -7.35 13.33 11.91
CA ASN A 482 -6.16 12.91 11.21
C ASN A 482 -6.24 13.46 9.78
N ASP A 483 -5.90 14.74 9.58
CA ASP A 483 -5.85 15.28 8.22
C ASP A 483 -4.77 14.53 7.43
N ILE A 484 -5.13 14.07 6.25
CA ILE A 484 -4.30 13.18 5.46
C ILE A 484 -3.21 14.03 4.82
N CYS A 485 -2.09 14.13 5.51
CA CYS A 485 -0.87 14.74 5.01
C CYS A 485 -0.58 14.32 3.57
N GLY A 486 -0.51 15.30 2.66
CA GLY A 486 0.18 15.17 1.39
C GLY A 486 -0.67 14.92 0.14
N VAL A 487 -2.00 14.74 0.22
CA VAL A 487 -2.86 14.57 -0.96
C VAL A 487 -3.36 15.93 -1.46
N ARG A 488 -2.99 16.35 -2.68
CA ARG A 488 -3.49 17.62 -3.27
C ARG A 488 -3.83 17.46 -4.75
N VAL A 489 -4.88 18.12 -5.23
CA VAL A 489 -5.16 18.16 -6.68
C VAL A 489 -4.08 18.95 -7.40
N SER A 490 -3.56 18.40 -8.50
CA SER A 490 -2.59 19.10 -9.34
C SER A 490 -3.19 20.42 -9.90
N PRO A 491 -2.39 21.48 -10.08
CA PRO A 491 -2.83 22.64 -10.86
C PRO A 491 -3.26 22.22 -12.27
N VAL A 492 -4.29 22.88 -12.82
CA VAL A 492 -4.74 22.62 -14.20
C VAL A 492 -3.77 23.27 -15.17
N ALA A 493 -3.09 22.45 -15.96
CA ALA A 493 -2.18 22.89 -17.02
C ALA A 493 -2.20 21.90 -18.20
N SER A 494 -1.37 22.14 -19.22
CA SER A 494 -1.33 21.33 -20.45
C SER A 494 -0.97 19.85 -20.20
N ASP A 495 -0.35 19.54 -19.06
CA ASP A 495 -0.04 18.17 -18.66
C ASP A 495 -1.29 17.34 -18.34
N TRP A 496 -2.43 17.97 -18.03
CA TRP A 496 -3.70 17.25 -17.90
C TRP A 496 -4.19 16.69 -19.25
N ALA A 497 -3.81 17.29 -20.37
CA ALA A 497 -4.13 16.75 -21.71
C ALA A 497 -3.39 15.46 -22.01
N THR A 498 -2.21 15.26 -21.42
CA THR A 498 -1.37 14.07 -21.64
C THR A 498 -1.56 13.05 -20.51
N LYS A 499 -1.47 13.48 -19.26
CA LYS A 499 -1.53 12.64 -18.06
C LYS A 499 -2.94 12.44 -17.51
N GLY A 500 -3.87 13.36 -17.78
CA GLY A 500 -5.23 13.35 -17.26
C GLY A 500 -5.33 14.02 -15.89
N ALA A 501 -6.51 14.02 -15.28
CA ALA A 501 -6.68 14.60 -13.95
C ALA A 501 -5.87 13.81 -12.92
N HIS A 502 -5.07 14.48 -12.12
CA HIS A 502 -4.18 13.81 -11.18
C HIS A 502 -3.99 14.59 -9.88
N LEU A 503 -3.64 13.85 -8.83
CA LEU A 503 -3.35 14.36 -7.50
C LEU A 503 -1.91 14.03 -7.13
N HIS A 504 -1.33 14.80 -6.23
CA HIS A 504 -0.02 14.52 -5.67
C HIS A 504 -0.14 13.88 -4.30
N VAL A 505 0.76 12.94 -3.99
CA VAL A 505 1.02 12.42 -2.64
C VAL A 505 2.51 12.53 -2.35
N GLY A 506 2.93 13.56 -1.62
CA GLY A 506 4.38 13.80 -1.49
C GLY A 506 5.00 14.17 -2.85
N ALA A 507 5.99 13.38 -3.28
CA ALA A 507 6.58 13.48 -4.61
C ALA A 507 5.80 12.70 -5.69
N ASP A 508 4.87 11.84 -5.30
CA ASP A 508 4.12 11.00 -6.22
C ASP A 508 3.04 11.78 -6.96
N GLU A 509 2.72 11.38 -8.19
CA GLU A 509 1.56 11.80 -8.96
C GLU A 509 0.65 10.60 -9.25
N ILE A 510 -0.65 10.77 -9.06
CA ILE A 510 -1.66 9.72 -9.19
C ILE A 510 -2.76 10.24 -10.11
N HIS A 511 -2.89 9.60 -11.28
CA HIS A 511 -3.96 9.85 -12.22
C HIS A 511 -5.26 9.23 -11.71
N VAL A 512 -6.32 10.03 -11.68
CA VAL A 512 -7.67 9.60 -11.30
C VAL A 512 -8.60 9.64 -12.50
N PHE A 513 -9.43 8.63 -12.61
CA PHE A 513 -10.30 8.42 -13.76
C PHE A 513 -11.59 7.73 -13.32
N SER A 514 -12.56 7.64 -14.23
CA SER A 514 -13.71 6.76 -14.05
C SER A 514 -13.58 5.52 -14.90
N HIS A 515 -13.90 4.36 -14.32
CA HIS A 515 -14.02 3.09 -15.02
C HIS A 515 -15.36 2.47 -14.63
N GLU A 516 -16.20 2.16 -15.63
CA GLU A 516 -17.55 1.60 -15.41
C GLU A 516 -18.46 2.42 -14.46
N GLY A 517 -18.22 3.74 -14.37
CA GLY A 517 -18.97 4.63 -13.49
C GLY A 517 -18.51 4.63 -12.03
N GLU A 518 -17.43 3.92 -11.71
CA GLU A 518 -16.75 3.97 -10.41
C GLU A 518 -15.46 4.81 -10.50
N LEU A 519 -14.97 5.25 -9.33
CA LEU A 519 -13.73 6.02 -9.21
C LEU A 519 -12.53 5.08 -9.22
N GLY A 520 -11.62 5.29 -10.17
CA GLY A 520 -10.34 4.60 -10.28
C GLY A 520 -9.14 5.54 -10.13
N ALA A 521 -8.00 5.00 -9.75
CA ALA A 521 -6.74 5.73 -9.66
C ALA A 521 -5.57 4.83 -10.11
N LYS A 522 -4.53 5.45 -10.67
CA LYS A 522 -3.27 4.78 -11.04
C LYS A 522 -2.08 5.70 -10.86
N GLY A 523 -0.94 5.15 -10.48
CA GLY A 523 0.30 5.91 -10.38
C GLY A 523 0.73 6.49 -11.74
N ILE A 524 1.26 7.71 -11.73
CA ILE A 524 1.98 8.32 -12.85
C ILE A 524 3.46 8.11 -12.61
N ARG A 525 4.18 7.66 -13.64
CA ARG A 525 5.64 7.55 -13.59
C ARG A 525 6.26 8.93 -13.74
N LEU A 526 7.06 9.33 -12.75
CA LEU A 526 7.85 10.56 -12.74
C LEU A 526 9.34 10.24 -12.82
N SER A 527 10.18 11.28 -12.91
CA SER A 527 11.64 11.14 -12.85
C SER A 527 12.12 10.55 -11.52
N THR A 528 11.30 10.64 -10.47
CA THR A 528 11.57 10.11 -9.12
C THR A 528 11.08 8.68 -8.91
N GLY A 529 10.45 8.04 -9.91
CA GLY A 529 9.89 6.70 -9.79
C GLY A 529 8.39 6.62 -10.09
N MET A 530 7.82 5.43 -9.93
CA MET A 530 6.38 5.22 -9.99
C MET A 530 5.76 5.54 -8.64
N ALA A 531 4.59 6.19 -8.63
CA ALA A 531 3.85 6.38 -7.39
C ALA A 531 3.52 5.03 -6.74
N SER A 532 3.76 4.91 -5.43
CA SER A 532 3.51 3.66 -4.71
C SER A 532 2.03 3.28 -4.69
N ASP A 533 1.71 1.98 -4.62
CA ASP A 533 0.32 1.51 -4.47
C ASP A 533 -0.34 2.07 -3.19
N LYS A 534 0.47 2.28 -2.15
CA LYS A 534 0.04 2.97 -0.93
C LYS A 534 -0.40 4.40 -1.21
N SER A 535 0.30 5.14 -2.07
CA SER A 535 -0.08 6.48 -2.51
C SER A 535 -1.34 6.47 -3.38
N VAL A 536 -1.50 5.47 -4.26
CA VAL A 536 -2.71 5.29 -5.09
C VAL A 536 -3.93 5.01 -4.21
N GLN A 537 -3.83 4.05 -3.30
CA GLN A 537 -4.92 3.72 -2.37
C GLN A 537 -5.25 4.90 -1.47
N LYS A 538 -4.22 5.60 -0.97
CA LYS A 538 -4.39 6.83 -0.18
C LYS A 538 -5.16 7.91 -0.94
N VAL A 539 -4.91 8.12 -2.24
CA VAL A 539 -5.70 9.05 -3.05
C VAL A 539 -7.16 8.61 -3.16
N LEU A 540 -7.41 7.32 -3.42
CA LEU A 540 -8.78 6.79 -3.52
C LEU A 540 -9.56 6.97 -2.21
N ASP A 541 -8.96 6.61 -1.08
CA ASP A 541 -9.60 6.72 0.23
C ASP A 541 -9.83 8.19 0.60
N THR A 542 -8.85 9.07 0.31
CA THR A 542 -8.99 10.51 0.56
C THR A 542 -10.12 11.12 -0.28
N LEU A 543 -10.25 10.75 -1.56
CA LEU A 543 -11.34 11.22 -2.41
C LEU A 543 -12.71 10.68 -1.97
N LYS A 544 -12.77 9.47 -1.40
CA LYS A 544 -14.02 8.93 -0.82
C LYS A 544 -14.42 9.62 0.47
N ASN A 545 -13.44 10.11 1.25
CA ASN A 545 -13.67 10.59 2.61
C ASN A 545 -13.58 12.13 2.77
N SER A 546 -13.08 12.88 1.78
CA SER A 546 -12.99 14.36 1.82
C SER A 546 -13.89 15.05 0.78
N PRO A 547 -15.04 15.62 1.22
CA PRO A 547 -15.90 16.42 0.35
C PRO A 547 -15.19 17.67 -0.22
N GLU A 548 -14.27 18.28 0.53
CA GLU A 548 -13.53 19.47 0.12
C GLU A 548 -12.58 19.16 -1.05
N LEU A 549 -11.80 18.07 -0.94
CA LEU A 549 -10.89 17.64 -2.00
C LEU A 549 -11.67 17.24 -3.26
N ARG A 550 -12.84 16.58 -3.11
CA ARG A 550 -13.73 16.28 -4.24
C ARG A 550 -14.20 17.55 -4.94
N ARG A 551 -14.63 18.57 -4.19
CA ARG A 551 -15.07 19.86 -4.77
C ARG A 551 -13.95 20.54 -5.55
N ASP A 552 -12.73 20.58 -5.00
CA ASP A 552 -11.55 21.14 -5.70
C ASP A 552 -11.24 20.38 -6.99
N LEU A 553 -11.26 19.04 -6.95
CA LEU A 553 -11.03 18.20 -8.12
C LEU A 553 -12.11 18.38 -9.20
N ILE A 554 -13.39 18.43 -8.81
CA ILE A 554 -14.49 18.66 -9.74
C ILE A 554 -14.36 20.03 -10.41
N GLN A 555 -14.09 21.09 -9.64
CA GLN A 555 -13.93 22.44 -10.18
C GLN A 555 -12.79 22.51 -11.20
N LYS A 556 -11.64 21.92 -10.88
CA LYS A 556 -10.47 21.86 -11.76
C LYS A 556 -10.72 21.01 -13.00
N ALA A 557 -11.38 19.85 -12.86
CA ALA A 557 -11.74 19.00 -13.98
C ALA A 557 -12.70 19.70 -14.96
N ARG A 558 -13.65 20.49 -14.46
CA ARG A 558 -14.56 21.30 -15.31
C ARG A 558 -13.81 22.37 -16.10
N ALA A 559 -12.92 23.10 -15.45
CA ALA A 559 -12.08 24.10 -16.11
C ALA A 559 -11.16 23.47 -17.18
N ALA A 560 -10.55 22.32 -16.86
CA ALA A 560 -9.71 21.58 -17.80
C ALA A 560 -10.52 21.07 -19.01
N GLN A 561 -11.73 20.55 -18.79
CA GLN A 561 -12.61 20.07 -19.84
C GLN A 561 -13.00 21.19 -20.82
N GLU A 562 -13.35 22.37 -20.32
CA GLU A 562 -13.69 23.53 -21.16
C GLU A 562 -12.51 23.95 -22.06
N HIS A 563 -11.32 24.03 -21.48
CA HIS A 563 -10.11 24.35 -22.23
C HIS A 563 -9.71 23.24 -23.23
N MET A 564 -9.96 21.97 -22.90
CA MET A 564 -9.73 20.86 -23.83
C MET A 564 -10.63 20.93 -25.05
N ASN A 565 -11.90 21.28 -24.86
CA ASN A 565 -12.87 21.38 -25.95
C ASN A 565 -12.60 22.56 -26.89
N SER A 566 -11.99 23.65 -26.40
CA SER A 566 -11.71 24.82 -27.23
C SER A 566 -10.43 24.69 -28.07
N HIS A 567 -9.33 24.25 -27.44
CA HIS A 567 -8.00 24.24 -28.09
C HIS A 567 -7.13 23.03 -27.71
N ASN A 568 -7.50 22.26 -26.68
CA ASN A 568 -6.75 21.10 -26.20
C ASN A 568 -5.24 21.32 -25.95
N TRP A 569 -4.87 22.57 -25.66
CA TRP A 569 -3.47 23.01 -25.52
C TRP A 569 -2.56 22.54 -26.67
N GLY A 570 -3.11 22.44 -27.90
CA GLY A 570 -2.36 21.99 -29.08
C GLY A 570 -2.05 20.49 -29.14
N ASN A 571 -2.68 19.66 -28.30
CA ASN A 571 -2.49 18.21 -28.32
C ASN A 571 -3.42 17.51 -29.33
N ASN A 572 -2.91 16.45 -29.97
CA ASN A 572 -3.65 15.67 -30.97
C ASN A 572 -4.75 14.76 -30.37
N LYS A 573 -4.70 14.48 -29.06
CA LYS A 573 -5.68 13.63 -28.35
C LYS A 573 -6.39 14.44 -27.28
N ASN A 574 -7.72 14.48 -27.35
CA ASN A 574 -8.56 15.24 -26.42
C ASN A 574 -9.15 14.30 -25.34
N ARG A 575 -8.88 14.63 -24.05
CA ARG A 575 -9.34 13.85 -22.89
C ARG A 575 -10.56 14.47 -22.19
N ALA A 576 -11.23 15.45 -22.80
CA ALA A 576 -12.40 16.12 -22.23
C ALA A 576 -13.54 15.17 -21.86
N LEU A 577 -13.75 14.11 -22.66
CA LEU A 577 -14.77 13.10 -22.40
C LEU A 577 -14.43 12.25 -21.17
N GLU A 578 -13.16 11.94 -20.96
CA GLU A 578 -12.69 11.23 -19.75
C GLU A 578 -12.92 12.06 -18.49
N LEU A 579 -12.62 13.36 -18.54
CA LEU A 579 -12.91 14.28 -17.44
C LEU A 579 -14.42 14.35 -17.14
N GLN A 580 -15.28 14.25 -18.17
CA GLN A 580 -16.73 14.19 -17.98
C GLN A 580 -17.16 12.99 -17.14
N PHE A 581 -16.61 11.81 -17.43
CA PHE A 581 -16.92 10.60 -16.68
C PHE A 581 -16.37 10.65 -15.25
N LEU A 582 -15.15 11.18 -15.07
CA LEU A 582 -14.58 11.41 -13.75
C LEU A 582 -15.45 12.34 -12.90
N ILE A 583 -15.92 13.48 -13.46
CA ILE A 583 -16.79 14.41 -12.74
C ILE A 583 -18.06 13.70 -12.25
N LYS A 584 -18.73 12.92 -13.12
CA LYS A 584 -19.93 12.17 -12.76
C LYS A 584 -19.67 11.15 -11.64
N ALA A 585 -18.53 10.44 -11.70
CA ALA A 585 -18.14 9.48 -10.67
C ALA A 585 -17.88 10.17 -9.31
N LEU A 586 -17.22 11.33 -9.33
CA LEU A 586 -16.95 12.13 -8.12
C LEU A 586 -18.22 12.74 -7.52
N GLU A 587 -19.17 13.19 -8.35
CA GLU A 587 -20.46 13.72 -7.90
C GLU A 587 -21.34 12.64 -7.25
N LYS A 588 -21.26 11.39 -7.72
CA LYS A 588 -21.97 10.25 -7.12
C LYS A 588 -21.47 9.91 -5.72
N LEU A 589 -20.23 10.26 -5.39
CA LEU A 589 -19.66 10.10 -4.04
C LEU A 589 -20.06 11.23 -3.08
N GLY A 590 -20.60 12.33 -3.62
CA GLY A 590 -20.89 13.61 -2.96
C GLY A 590 -22.07 13.58 -2.01
#